data_AF-A0A2V6M4G8-F1
#
_entry.id   AF-A0A2V6M4G8-F1
#
_cell.length_a   1.000
_cell.length_b   1.000
_cell.length_c   1.000
_cell.angle_alpha   90.00
_cell.angle_beta   90.00
_cell.angle_gamma   90.00
#
_symmetry.space_group_name_H-M   'P 1'
#
loop_
_entity.id
_entity.type
_entity.pdbx_description
1 polymer ?
#
loop_
_entity_poly.entity_id
_entity_poly.type
_entity_poly.pdbx_seq_one_letter_code
_entity_poly.pdbx_strand_id
1 'polypeptide(L)'
;MFVKAISGIPFSMTAHGQDFMSDLGNDELLRELCASAEFVGAETDYSRDLLAARCPELREKIFRVYNGTELSRFPRRDVLSAVPERAEARPSKIRFLSVGRLVAFKGFHFLIDACAELQKRGL
;
A
#
# COMPACT_ATOMS: atom_id res chain seq x y z
N MET A 1 17.62 -13.67 -11.04
CA MET A 1 18.80 -13.63 -11.93
C MET A 1 19.53 -14.96 -11.97
N PHE A 2 20.42 -15.25 -11.02
CA PHE A 2 21.31 -16.41 -11.04
C PHE A 2 20.59 -17.77 -11.07
N VAL A 3 19.52 -17.92 -10.27
CA VAL A 3 18.71 -19.16 -10.27
C VAL A 3 18.08 -19.40 -11.64
N LYS A 4 17.46 -18.39 -12.27
CA LYS A 4 16.93 -18.48 -13.65
C LYS A 4 18.02 -18.86 -14.65
N ALA A 5 19.21 -18.27 -14.53
CA ALA A 5 20.32 -18.55 -15.44
C ALA A 5 20.82 -20.01 -15.35
N ILE A 6 20.85 -20.59 -14.15
CA ILE A 6 21.31 -21.97 -13.93
C ILE A 6 20.22 -22.99 -14.20
N SER A 7 18.99 -22.73 -13.75
CA SER A 7 17.89 -23.70 -13.83
C SER A 7 17.08 -23.60 -15.11
N GLY A 8 17.15 -22.48 -15.84
CA GLY A 8 16.28 -22.16 -16.97
C GLY A 8 14.83 -21.84 -16.56
N ILE A 9 14.50 -21.85 -15.27
CA ILE A 9 13.13 -21.63 -14.79
C ILE A 9 12.83 -20.11 -14.79
N PRO A 10 11.79 -19.65 -15.52
CA PRO A 10 11.44 -18.23 -15.55
C PRO A 10 10.86 -17.76 -14.21
N PHE A 11 10.88 -16.45 -13.98
CA PHE A 11 10.25 -15.84 -12.82
C PHE A 11 9.52 -14.56 -13.22
N SER A 12 8.55 -14.16 -12.42
CA SER A 12 7.94 -12.82 -12.43
C SER A 12 8.04 -12.24 -11.03
N MET A 13 7.87 -10.92 -10.91
CA MET A 13 7.98 -10.25 -9.61
C MET A 13 6.85 -9.26 -9.40
N THR A 14 6.54 -9.00 -8.13
CA THR A 14 5.70 -7.87 -7.73
C THR A 14 6.59 -6.87 -7.00
N ALA A 15 6.62 -5.63 -7.46
CA ALA A 15 7.36 -4.55 -6.84
C ALA A 15 6.46 -3.78 -5.87
N HIS A 16 6.91 -3.68 -4.61
CA HIS A 16 6.26 -2.93 -3.55
C HIS A 16 6.98 -1.60 -3.31
N GLY A 17 6.34 -0.68 -2.60
CA GLY A 17 6.83 0.69 -2.49
C GLY A 17 8.26 0.82 -1.93
N GLN A 18 8.69 -0.08 -1.05
CA GLN A 18 10.07 -0.02 -0.51
C GLN A 18 11.13 -0.45 -1.52
N ASP A 19 10.75 -1.18 -2.57
CA ASP A 19 11.70 -1.74 -3.54
C ASP A 19 12.22 -0.68 -4.50
N PHE A 20 11.50 0.45 -4.66
CA PHE A 20 11.84 1.49 -5.64
C PHE A 20 11.37 2.90 -5.27
N MET A 21 10.57 3.14 -4.24
CA MET A 21 10.16 4.52 -3.90
C MET A 21 11.13 5.23 -2.96
N SER A 22 12.00 4.49 -2.26
CA SER A 22 13.16 5.07 -1.58
C SER A 22 14.29 5.34 -2.55
N ASP A 23 15.18 6.25 -2.16
CA ASP A 23 16.47 6.40 -2.84
C ASP A 23 17.25 5.08 -2.69
N LEU A 24 17.46 4.39 -3.81
CA LEU A 24 18.20 3.13 -3.85
C LEU A 24 19.71 3.37 -3.94
N GLY A 25 20.15 4.61 -4.17
CA GLY A 25 21.52 4.95 -4.54
C GLY A 25 21.92 4.46 -5.95
N ASN A 26 21.41 3.31 -6.39
CA ASN A 26 21.56 2.76 -7.73
C ASN A 26 20.33 1.95 -8.16
N ASP A 27 19.74 2.30 -9.31
CA ASP A 27 18.60 1.60 -9.92
C ASP A 27 19.00 0.37 -10.77
N GLU A 28 20.28 0.10 -10.96
CA GLU A 28 20.77 -0.96 -11.87
C GLU A 28 20.24 -2.35 -11.52
N LEU A 29 20.25 -2.72 -10.23
CA LEU A 29 19.69 -3.99 -9.77
C LEU A 29 18.19 -4.08 -10.03
N LEU A 30 17.45 -2.97 -9.82
CA LEU A 30 16.02 -2.91 -10.12
C LEU A 30 15.78 -3.12 -11.62
N ARG A 31 16.53 -2.42 -12.48
CA ARG A 31 16.44 -2.58 -13.95
C ARG A 31 16.77 -4.00 -14.38
N GLU A 32 17.81 -4.60 -13.82
CA GLU A 32 18.23 -5.96 -14.13
C GLU A 32 17.16 -7.01 -13.73
N LEU A 33 16.59 -6.85 -12.53
CA LEU A 33 15.48 -7.69 -12.05
C LEU A 33 14.25 -7.54 -12.93
N CYS A 34 13.86 -6.31 -13.23
CA CYS A 34 12.75 -6.02 -14.14
C CYS A 34 13.04 -6.62 -15.51
N ALA A 35 14.22 -6.45 -16.10
CA ALA A 35 14.59 -6.95 -17.42
C ALA A 35 14.52 -8.47 -17.51
N SER A 36 14.87 -9.18 -16.44
CA SER A 36 14.89 -10.64 -16.43
C SER A 36 13.59 -11.31 -16.03
N ALA A 37 12.65 -10.57 -15.44
CA ALA A 37 11.32 -11.05 -15.12
C ALA A 37 10.45 -11.18 -16.40
N GLU A 38 9.59 -12.19 -16.46
CA GLU A 38 8.61 -12.34 -17.55
C GLU A 38 7.59 -11.19 -17.53
N PHE A 39 7.14 -10.82 -16.33
CA PHE A 39 6.41 -9.59 -16.09
C PHE A 39 6.69 -9.02 -14.69
N VAL A 40 6.35 -7.75 -14.52
CA VAL A 40 6.46 -7.03 -13.25
C VAL A 40 5.08 -6.53 -12.83
N GLY A 41 4.59 -6.98 -11.67
CA GLY A 41 3.37 -6.47 -11.06
C GLY A 41 3.65 -5.22 -10.21
N ALA A 42 2.81 -4.20 -10.35
CA ALA A 42 2.83 -2.99 -9.54
C ALA A 42 1.46 -2.75 -8.91
N GLU A 43 1.41 -2.42 -7.62
CA GLU A 43 0.15 -2.38 -6.86
C GLU A 43 -0.82 -1.24 -7.26
N THR A 44 -0.30 -0.18 -7.88
CA THR A 44 -1.06 1.01 -8.26
C THR A 44 -0.60 1.54 -9.60
N ASP A 45 -1.42 2.38 -10.26
CA ASP A 45 -0.98 3.08 -11.47
C ASP A 45 0.22 3.98 -11.20
N TYR A 46 0.27 4.64 -10.03
CA TYR A 46 1.43 5.44 -9.62
C TYR A 46 2.71 4.60 -9.53
N SER A 47 2.64 3.45 -8.87
CA SER A 47 3.76 2.50 -8.76
C SER A 47 4.20 2.01 -10.15
N ARG A 48 3.25 1.65 -11.01
CA ARG A 48 3.51 1.20 -12.38
C ARG A 48 4.24 2.27 -13.17
N ASP A 49 3.74 3.51 -13.14
CA ASP A 49 4.29 4.60 -13.93
C ASP A 49 5.66 5.03 -13.43
N LEU A 50 5.90 4.97 -12.12
CA LEU A 50 7.22 5.21 -11.54
C LEU A 50 8.23 4.11 -11.93
N LEU A 51 7.83 2.84 -11.91
CA LEU A 51 8.68 1.74 -12.39
C LEU A 51 8.97 1.86 -13.88
N ALA A 52 7.96 2.19 -14.69
CA ALA A 52 8.13 2.41 -16.12
C ALA A 52 9.01 3.63 -16.42
N ALA A 53 8.97 4.67 -15.60
CA ALA A 53 9.90 5.81 -15.73
C ALA A 53 11.35 5.41 -15.42
N ARG A 54 11.57 4.46 -14.51
CA ARG A 54 12.91 3.93 -14.18
C ARG A 54 13.43 2.90 -15.18
N CYS A 55 12.52 2.16 -15.82
CA CYS A 55 12.81 1.15 -16.84
C CYS A 55 11.96 1.35 -18.12
N PRO A 56 12.17 2.44 -18.89
CA PRO A 56 11.31 2.80 -20.02
C PRO A 56 11.16 1.71 -21.08
N GLU A 57 12.26 0.99 -21.36
CA GLU A 57 12.32 -0.10 -22.32
C GLU A 57 11.48 -1.32 -21.91
N LEU A 58 11.08 -1.41 -20.64
CA LEU A 58 10.32 -2.53 -20.08
C LEU A 58 8.85 -2.19 -19.83
N ARG A 59 8.38 -0.99 -20.22
CA ARG A 59 7.03 -0.49 -19.92
C ARG A 59 5.93 -1.52 -20.24
N GLU A 60 6.02 -2.17 -21.39
CA GLU A 60 5.00 -3.11 -21.89
C GLU A 60 4.83 -4.37 -21.02
N LYS A 61 5.81 -4.70 -20.17
CA LYS A 61 5.71 -5.85 -19.24
C LYS A 61 5.50 -5.46 -17.78
N ILE A 62 5.30 -4.17 -17.50
CA ILE A 62 4.98 -3.67 -16.16
C ILE A 62 3.46 -3.49 -16.07
N PHE A 63 2.80 -4.40 -15.36
CA PHE A 63 1.36 -4.44 -15.23
C PHE A 63 0.90 -3.92 -13.87
N ARG A 64 -0.18 -3.14 -13.88
CA ARG A 64 -0.89 -2.81 -12.64
C ARG A 64 -1.66 -4.05 -12.18
N VAL A 65 -1.43 -4.47 -10.94
CA VAL A 65 -2.09 -5.59 -10.27
C VAL A 65 -2.51 -5.12 -8.88
N TYR A 66 -3.81 -4.87 -8.69
CA TYR A 66 -4.32 -4.40 -7.39
C TYR A 66 -4.25 -5.50 -6.33
N ASN A 67 -3.92 -5.10 -5.09
CA ASN A 67 -4.09 -5.97 -3.94
C ASN A 67 -5.57 -6.27 -3.70
N GLY A 68 -5.85 -7.52 -3.32
CA GLY A 68 -7.17 -7.95 -2.89
C GLY A 68 -7.40 -7.72 -1.40
N THR A 69 -8.67 -7.73 -1.01
CA THR A 69 -9.08 -7.89 0.40
C THR A 69 -10.21 -8.89 0.48
N GLU A 70 -10.26 -9.67 1.56
CA GLU A 70 -11.28 -10.68 1.76
C GLU A 70 -12.56 -10.02 2.31
N LEU A 71 -13.56 -9.81 1.44
CA LEU A 71 -14.76 -9.04 1.77
C LEU A 71 -15.61 -9.68 2.88
N SER A 72 -15.57 -11.01 3.03
CA SER A 72 -16.25 -11.75 4.10
C SER A 72 -15.77 -11.35 5.51
N ARG A 73 -14.51 -10.88 5.64
CA ARG A 73 -13.92 -10.42 6.90
C ARG A 73 -14.29 -8.99 7.26
N PHE A 74 -14.90 -8.26 6.33
CA PHE A 74 -15.40 -6.90 6.51
C PHE A 74 -16.90 -6.84 6.21
N PRO A 75 -17.72 -7.60 6.96
CA PRO A 75 -19.16 -7.60 6.75
C PRO A 75 -19.71 -6.19 6.99
N ARG A 76 -20.69 -5.80 6.19
CA ARG A 76 -21.40 -4.56 6.42
C ARG A 76 -22.12 -4.60 7.77
N ARG A 77 -22.27 -3.42 8.38
CA ARG A 77 -22.83 -3.27 9.74
C ARG A 77 -24.26 -3.82 9.88
N ASP A 78 -25.04 -3.80 8.81
CA ASP A 78 -26.39 -4.38 8.72
C ASP A 78 -26.40 -5.91 8.87
N VAL A 79 -25.26 -6.57 8.62
CA VAL A 79 -25.09 -8.03 8.70
C VAL A 79 -24.50 -8.48 10.05
N LEU A 80 -23.94 -7.55 10.83
CA LEU A 80 -23.40 -7.84 12.14
C LEU A 80 -24.53 -7.84 13.19
N SER A 81 -24.89 -9.02 13.71
CA SER A 81 -25.72 -9.16 14.92
C SER A 81 -25.17 -8.24 16.00
N ALA A 82 -26.05 -7.40 16.57
CA ALA A 82 -25.76 -6.30 17.48
C ALA A 82 -24.38 -6.41 18.15
N VAL A 83 -23.42 -5.60 17.68
CA VAL A 83 -22.16 -5.39 18.40
C VAL A 83 -22.54 -5.01 19.84
N PRO A 84 -22.08 -5.74 20.87
CA PRO A 84 -22.42 -5.42 22.24
C PRO A 84 -22.18 -3.94 22.47
N GLU A 85 -23.14 -3.23 23.07
CA GLU A 85 -22.99 -1.82 23.43
C GLU A 85 -21.69 -1.68 24.22
N ARG A 86 -20.63 -1.22 23.54
CA ARG A 86 -19.40 -0.88 24.23
C ARG A 86 -19.78 0.24 25.18
N ALA A 87 -19.54 0.00 26.47
CA ALA A 87 -19.76 0.90 27.58
C ALA A 87 -19.61 2.35 27.12
N GLU A 88 -20.69 3.12 27.29
CA GLU A 88 -20.87 4.48 26.81
C GLU A 88 -19.76 5.42 27.29
N ALA A 89 -18.63 5.41 26.60
CA ALA A 89 -17.80 6.60 26.53
C ALA A 89 -18.67 7.62 25.78
N ARG A 90 -19.18 8.60 26.54
CA ARG A 90 -20.09 9.68 26.12
C ARG A 90 -20.16 9.83 24.60
N PRO A 91 -21.35 9.73 23.97
CA PRO A 91 -21.45 9.78 22.52
C PRO A 91 -21.01 11.18 22.04
N SER A 92 -19.75 11.31 21.62
CA SER A 92 -19.40 12.35 20.67
C SER A 92 -20.18 12.02 19.40
N LYS A 93 -20.86 13.02 18.81
CA LYS A 93 -21.67 12.84 17.59
C LYS A 93 -20.86 12.25 16.42
N ILE A 94 -19.52 12.36 16.49
CA ILE A 94 -18.57 11.89 15.49
C ILE A 94 -17.50 11.04 16.18
N ARG A 95 -17.12 9.91 15.55
CA ARG A 95 -16.00 9.05 15.96
C ARG A 95 -15.03 8.91 14.80
N PHE A 96 -13.80 9.37 14.99
CA PHE A 96 -12.70 9.14 14.07
C PHE A 96 -12.01 7.81 14.40
N LEU A 97 -11.74 6.99 13.39
CA LEU A 97 -10.96 5.77 13.51
C LEU A 97 -9.88 5.77 12.43
N SER A 98 -8.63 5.61 12.83
CA SER A 98 -7.49 5.43 11.93
C SER A 98 -6.69 4.22 12.40
N VAL A 99 -6.36 3.30 11.49
CA VAL A 99 -5.73 2.01 11.81
C VAL A 99 -4.48 1.83 10.94
N GLY A 100 -3.34 1.58 11.58
CA GLY A 100 -2.07 1.34 10.91
C GLY A 100 -0.89 1.33 11.87
N ARG A 101 0.30 0.96 11.38
CA ARG A 101 1.55 1.03 12.16
C ARG A 101 1.85 2.49 12.54
N LEU A 102 2.28 2.73 13.77
CA LEU A 102 2.68 4.06 14.25
C LEU A 102 4.04 4.48 13.68
N VAL A 103 4.05 4.90 12.42
CA VAL A 103 5.22 5.40 11.70
C VAL A 103 4.91 6.77 11.11
N ALA A 104 5.92 7.65 11.01
CA ALA A 104 5.73 9.07 10.69
C ALA A 104 4.91 9.31 9.41
N PHE A 105 5.21 8.56 8.34
CA PHE A 105 4.54 8.70 7.04
C PHE A 105 3.06 8.25 7.03
N LYS A 106 2.56 7.62 8.11
CA LYS A 106 1.13 7.35 8.27
C LYS A 106 0.34 8.55 8.78
N GLY A 107 1.02 9.62 9.23
CA GLY A 107 0.38 10.91 9.46
C GLY A 107 -0.59 10.97 10.65
N PHE A 108 -0.51 10.05 11.62
CA PHE A 108 -1.39 10.06 12.79
C PHE A 108 -1.36 11.37 13.57
N HIS A 109 -0.20 12.05 13.62
CA HIS A 109 -0.05 13.35 14.25
C HIS A 109 -0.95 14.41 13.62
N PHE A 110 -1.08 14.43 12.28
CA PHE A 110 -2.00 15.37 11.61
C PHE A 110 -3.46 15.16 12.03
N LEU A 111 -3.90 13.91 12.21
CA LEU A 111 -5.25 13.62 12.70
C LEU A 111 -5.44 14.11 14.14
N ILE A 112 -4.44 13.93 14.99
CA ILE A 112 -4.47 14.41 16.39
C ILE A 112 -4.53 15.93 16.43
N ASP A 113 -3.68 16.60 15.66
CA ASP A 113 -3.63 18.07 15.58
C ASP A 113 -4.95 18.64 15.05
N ALA A 114 -5.54 17.99 14.04
CA ALA A 114 -6.85 18.36 13.52
C ALA A 114 -7.97 18.19 14.57
N CYS A 115 -7.95 17.10 15.35
CA CYS A 115 -8.90 16.90 16.45
C CYS A 115 -8.75 17.98 17.54
N ALA A 116 -7.51 18.36 17.88
CA ALA A 116 -7.26 19.44 18.83
C ALA A 116 -7.79 20.78 18.30
N GLU A 117 -7.67 21.03 17.00
CA GLU A 117 -8.22 22.22 16.35
C GLU A 117 -9.76 22.23 16.34
N LEU A 118 -10.40 21.08 16.08
CA LEU A 118 -11.86 20.95 16.19
C LEU A 118 -12.35 21.24 17.61
N GLN A 119 -11.66 20.69 18.62
CA GLN A 119 -12.00 20.93 20.02
C GLN A 119 -11.89 22.41 20.41
N LYS A 120 -10.86 23.13 19.94
CA LYS A 120 -10.72 24.59 20.16
C LYS A 120 -11.88 25.38 19.55
N ARG A 121 -12.43 24.90 18.43
CA ARG A 121 -13.58 25.50 17.75
C ARG A 121 -14.93 25.08 18.36
N GLY A 122 -14.93 24.21 19.36
CA GLY A 122 -16.15 23.67 19.97
C GLY A 122 -16.90 22.69 19.07
N LEU A 123 -16.20 22.02 18.14
CA LEU A 123 -16.73 21.05 17.19
C LEU A 123 -16.42 19.60 17.61
#